data_AF-A0A973SY87-F1
#
_entry.id   AF-A0A973SY87-F1
#
_cell.length_a   1.000
_cell.length_b   1.000
_cell.length_c   1.000
_cell.angle_alpha   90.00
_cell.angle_beta   90.00
_cell.angle_gamma   90.00
#
_symmetry.space_group_name_H-M   'P 1'
#
loop_
_entity.id
_entity.type
_entity.pdbx_description
1 polymer ?
#
loop_
_entity_poly.entity_id
_entity_poly.type
_entity_poly.pdbx_seq_one_letter_code
_entity_poly.pdbx_strand_id
1 'polypeptide(L)'
;MDVSVTLWVLTIVGLAALIAVDFFIGRKPHDVSIKEAGIWTVVWIALAGLFGLGLLIFGGGQAGGEFFAGFITEKSLSVDNLFVFVLIMAKFAV
;
A
#
# COMPACT_ATOMS: atom_id res chain seq x y z
N MET A 1 -11.16 -22.61 1.44
CA MET A 1 -10.58 -21.82 0.34
C MET A 1 -9.20 -22.38 0.05
N ASP A 2 -9.08 -23.35 -0.86
CA ASP A 2 -7.76 -23.80 -1.32
C ASP A 2 -7.27 -22.82 -2.40
N VAL A 3 -6.70 -21.69 -1.96
CA VAL A 3 -6.03 -20.75 -2.86
C VAL A 3 -4.79 -21.46 -3.40
N SER A 4 -4.65 -21.51 -4.72
CA SER A 4 -3.55 -22.28 -5.33
C SER A 4 -2.19 -21.77 -4.85
N VAL A 5 -1.25 -22.69 -4.62
CA VAL A 5 0.14 -22.34 -4.23
C VAL A 5 0.76 -21.38 -5.25
N THR A 6 0.41 -21.52 -6.53
CA THR A 6 0.85 -20.62 -7.61
C THR A 6 0.38 -19.18 -7.38
N LEU A 7 -0.87 -18.97 -6.97
CA LEU A 7 -1.41 -17.64 -6.65
C LEU A 7 -0.66 -16.99 -5.47
N TRP A 8 -0.36 -17.79 -4.44
CA TRP A 8 0.45 -17.36 -3.30
C TRP A 8 1.87 -16.96 -3.71
N VAL A 9 2.55 -17.82 -4.48
CA VAL A 9 3.91 -17.54 -4.97
C VAL A 9 3.92 -16.29 -5.83
N LEU A 10 2.97 -16.13 -6.76
CA LEU A 10 2.85 -14.95 -7.60
C LEU A 10 2.63 -13.68 -6.78
N THR A 11 1.78 -13.74 -5.76
CA THR A 11 1.50 -12.60 -4.87
C THR A 11 2.74 -12.19 -4.08
N ILE A 12 3.43 -13.15 -3.48
CA ILE A 12 4.65 -12.90 -2.69
C ILE A 12 5.75 -12.34 -3.57
N VAL A 13 6.01 -12.96 -4.73
CA VAL A 13 7.06 -12.51 -5.66
C VAL A 13 6.72 -11.12 -6.22
N GLY A 14 5.46 -10.88 -6.58
CA GLY A 14 5.00 -9.57 -7.03
C GLY A 14 5.18 -8.48 -5.98
N LEU A 15 4.76 -8.74 -4.73
CA LEU A 15 4.94 -7.81 -3.62
C LEU A 15 6.42 -7.53 -3.33
N ALA A 16 7.26 -8.58 -3.29
CA ALA A 16 8.70 -8.43 -3.08
C ALA A 16 9.36 -7.59 -4.19
N ALA A 17 8.94 -7.79 -5.45
CA ALA A 17 9.43 -7.00 -6.57
C ALA A 17 9.01 -5.52 -6.44
N LEU A 18 7.76 -5.24 -6.07
CA LEU A 18 7.28 -3.86 -5.84
C LEU A 18 8.06 -3.16 -4.74
N ILE A 19 8.31 -3.84 -3.62
CA ILE A 19 9.12 -3.31 -2.51
C ILE A 19 10.57 -3.08 -2.95
N ALA A 20 11.16 -4.00 -3.71
CA ALA A 20 12.52 -3.85 -4.22
C ALA A 20 12.65 -2.65 -5.17
N VAL A 21 11.65 -2.44 -6.04
CA VAL A 21 11.58 -1.29 -6.95
C VAL A 21 11.46 0.02 -6.16
N ASP A 22 10.55 0.08 -5.18
CA ASP A 22 10.37 1.25 -4.33
C ASP A 22 11.66 1.62 -3.59
N PHE A 23 12.32 0.63 -2.97
CA PHE A 23 13.59 0.84 -2.29
C PHE A 23 14.70 1.31 -3.24
N PHE A 24 14.74 0.78 -4.46
CA PHE A 24 15.73 1.18 -5.46
C PHE A 24 15.51 2.61 -5.96
N ILE A 25 14.25 3.05 -6.08
CA ILE A 25 13.91 4.41 -6.48
C ILE A 25 14.18 5.40 -5.33
N GLY A 26 13.77 5.05 -4.11
CA GLY A 26 13.94 5.85 -2.90
C GLY A 26 15.37 5.92 -2.34
N ARG A 27 16.34 5.20 -2.93
CA ARG A 27 17.72 5.09 -2.41
C ARG A 27 18.50 6.41 -2.36
N LYS A 28 18.07 7.43 -3.10
CA LYS A 28 18.77 8.72 -3.17
C LYS A 28 18.15 9.68 -2.15
N PRO A 29 18.92 10.18 -1.17
CA PRO A 29 18.43 11.22 -0.26
C PRO A 29 18.09 12.47 -1.06
N HIS A 30 16.84 12.90 -0.99
CA HIS A 30 16.33 14.13 -1.56
C HIS A 30 15.18 14.64 -0.70
N ASP A 31 14.93 15.94 -0.71
CA ASP A 31 13.78 16.52 -0.02
C ASP A 31 12.51 16.10 -0.75
N VAL A 32 11.73 15.22 -0.10
CA VAL A 32 10.47 14.73 -0.65
C VAL A 32 9.44 15.85 -0.59
N SER A 33 9.07 16.36 -1.76
CA SER A 33 8.02 17.38 -1.85
C SER A 33 6.64 16.79 -1.55
N ILE A 34 5.69 17.61 -1.07
CA ILE A 34 4.29 17.20 -0.87
C ILE A 34 3.67 16.60 -2.15
N LYS A 35 4.04 17.13 -3.32
CA LYS A 35 3.57 16.64 -4.61
C LYS A 35 4.07 15.22 -4.88
N GLU A 36 5.34 14.96 -4.61
CA GLU A 36 5.96 13.64 -4.79
C GLU A 36 5.39 12.61 -3.82
N ALA A 37 5.25 12.96 -2.53
CA ALA A 37 4.59 12.11 -1.53
C ALA A 37 3.15 11.77 -1.92
N GLY A 38 2.41 12.75 -2.46
CA GLY A 38 1.05 12.55 -2.97
C GLY A 38 1.01 11.58 -4.16
N ILE A 39 1.92 11.73 -5.12
CA ILE A 39 2.02 10.83 -6.29
C ILE A 39 2.30 9.40 -5.84
N TRP A 40 3.28 9.20 -4.96
CA TRP A 40 3.60 7.88 -4.42
C TRP A 40 2.42 7.25 -3.69
N THR A 41 1.70 8.04 -2.89
CA THR A 41 0.50 7.56 -2.20
C THR A 41 -0.57 7.08 -3.19
N VAL A 42 -0.81 7.84 -4.26
CA VAL A 42 -1.77 7.46 -5.31
C VAL A 42 -1.33 6.21 -6.06
N VAL A 43 -0.05 6.10 -6.40
CA VAL A 43 0.51 4.90 -7.07
C VAL A 43 0.26 3.66 -6.23
N TRP A 44 0.58 3.70 -4.93
CA TRP A 44 0.37 2.56 -4.03
C TRP A 44 -1.11 2.21 -3.84
N ILE A 45 -2.00 3.21 -3.74
CA ILE A 45 -3.45 2.97 -3.68
C ILE A 45 -3.95 2.34 -4.98
N ALA A 46 -3.47 2.80 -6.14
CA ALA A 46 -3.85 2.25 -7.44
C ALA A 46 -3.38 0.79 -7.60
N LEU A 47 -2.15 0.48 -7.18
CA LEU A 47 -1.61 -0.88 -7.20
C LEU A 47 -2.42 -1.81 -6.28
N ALA A 48 -2.76 -1.36 -5.07
CA ALA A 48 -3.63 -2.11 -4.17
C ALA A 48 -5.03 -2.34 -4.77
N GLY A 49 -5.60 -1.32 -5.41
CA GLY A 49 -6.88 -1.43 -6.12
C GLY A 49 -6.84 -2.45 -7.25
N LEU A 50 -5.78 -2.43 -8.09
CA LEU A 50 -5.58 -3.40 -9.17
C LEU A 50 -5.43 -4.82 -8.63
N PHE A 51 -4.69 -5.00 -7.54
CA PHE A 51 -4.56 -6.30 -6.88
C PHE A 51 -5.90 -6.81 -6.33
N GLY A 52 -6.66 -5.94 -5.65
CA GLY A 52 -7.99 -6.28 -5.14
C GLY A 52 -9.00 -6.63 -6.25
N LEU A 53 -8.95 -5.94 -7.39
CA LEU A 53 -9.72 -6.32 -8.59
C LEU A 53 -9.29 -7.68 -9.13
N GLY A 54 -7.97 -7.97 -9.13
CA GLY A 54 -7.46 -9.30 -9.46
C GLY A 54 -8.01 -10.38 -8.53
N LEU A 55 -8.06 -10.12 -7.22
CA LEU A 55 -8.66 -11.04 -6.24
C LEU A 55 -10.17 -11.24 -6.48
N LEU A 56 -10.92 -10.21 -6.87
CA LEU A 56 -12.33 -10.38 -7.21
C LEU A 56 -12.53 -11.32 -8.40
N ILE A 57 -11.65 -11.24 -9.41
CA ILE A 57 -11.73 -12.06 -10.63
C ILE A 57 -11.25 -13.49 -10.37
N PHE A 58 -10.12 -13.68 -9.68
CA PHE A 58 -9.45 -14.98 -9.52
C PHE A 58 -9.75 -15.69 -8.19
N GLY A 59 -10.01 -14.94 -7.12
CA GLY A 59 -10.31 -15.44 -5.77
C GLY A 59 -11.77 -15.33 -5.36
N GLY A 60 -12.62 -14.74 -6.21
CA GLY A 60 -14.05 -14.55 -5.98
C GLY A 60 -14.40 -13.37 -5.07
N GLY A 61 -15.71 -13.12 -4.91
CA GLY A 61 -16.22 -11.95 -4.20
C GLY A 61 -15.84 -11.87 -2.72
N GLN A 62 -15.70 -13.02 -2.05
CA GLN A 62 -15.33 -13.05 -0.63
C GLN A 62 -13.88 -12.59 -0.41
N ALA A 63 -12.92 -13.18 -1.13
CA ALA A 63 -11.50 -12.84 -0.97
C ALA A 63 -11.20 -11.38 -1.35
N GLY A 64 -11.82 -10.87 -2.42
CA GLY A 64 -11.70 -9.46 -2.78
C GLY A 64 -12.35 -8.53 -1.74
N GLY A 65 -13.52 -8.91 -1.20
CA GLY A 65 -14.18 -8.16 -0.13
C GLY A 65 -13.35 -8.09 1.15
N GLU A 66 -12.79 -9.21 1.60
CA GLU A 66 -11.89 -9.29 2.75
C GLU A 66 -10.62 -8.44 2.54
N PHE A 67 -10.04 -8.48 1.34
CA PHE A 67 -8.89 -7.64 1.00
C PHE A 67 -9.22 -6.15 1.05
N PHE A 68 -10.31 -5.70 0.42
CA PHE A 68 -10.67 -4.28 0.43
C PHE A 68 -11.06 -3.78 1.82
N ALA A 69 -11.78 -4.61 2.59
CA ALA A 69 -12.09 -4.30 3.97
C ALA A 69 -10.81 -4.12 4.80
N GLY A 70 -9.89 -5.09 4.74
CA GLY A 70 -8.59 -5.02 5.41
C GLY A 70 -7.77 -3.81 4.97
N PHE A 71 -7.66 -3.58 3.66
CA PHE A 71 -6.91 -2.46 3.09
C PHE A 71 -7.42 -1.11 3.58
N ILE A 72 -8.74 -0.89 3.56
CA ILE A 72 -9.34 0.38 4.02
C ILE A 72 -9.14 0.55 5.53
N THR A 73 -9.33 -0.52 6.30
CA THR A 73 -9.12 -0.49 7.76
C THR A 73 -7.67 -0.16 8.09
N GLU A 74 -6.69 -0.85 7.51
CA GLU A 74 -5.27 -0.60 7.74
C GLU A 74 -4.84 0.79 7.27
N LYS A 75 -5.34 1.24 6.10
CA LYS A 75 -5.06 2.59 5.61
C LYS A 75 -5.58 3.66 6.55
N SER A 76 -6.78 3.46 7.11
CA SER A 76 -7.38 4.39 8.07
C SER A 76 -6.55 4.48 9.35
N LEU A 77 -6.07 3.35 9.88
CA LEU A 77 -5.17 3.30 11.03
C LEU A 77 -3.82 3.99 10.75
N SER A 78 -3.27 3.82 9.54
CA SER A 78 -2.04 4.51 9.14
C SER A 78 -2.21 6.03 9.04
N VAL A 79 -3.37 6.52 8.58
CA VAL A 79 -3.65 7.96 8.48
C VAL A 79 -3.86 8.58 9.85
N ASP A 80 -4.51 7.87 10.78
CA ASP A 80 -4.65 8.29 12.17
C ASP A 80 -3.27 8.52 12.84
N ASN A 81 -2.36 7.57 12.65
CA ASN A 81 -0.97 7.70 13.12
C ASN A 81 -0.25 8.90 12.50
N LEU A 82 -0.39 9.12 11.19
CA LEU A 82 0.24 10.26 10.50
C LEU A 82 -0.31 11.59 11.00
N PHE A 83 -1.61 11.69 11.26
CA PHE A 83 -2.23 12.90 11.81
C PHE A 83 -1.63 13.30 13.15
N VAL A 84 -1.46 12.32 14.05
CA VAL A 84 -0.82 12.54 15.36
C VAL A 84 0.62 13.04 15.18
N PHE A 85 1.41 12.42 14.30
CA PHE A 85 2.78 12.85 14.04
C PHE A 85 2.86 14.28 13.50
N VAL A 86 2.03 14.64 12.53
CA VAL A 86 1.99 16.00 11.96
C VAL A 86 1.63 17.04 13.02
N LEU A 87 0.66 16.73 13.89
CA LEU A 87 0.24 17.64 14.96
C LEU A 87 1.37 17.85 15.98
N ILE A 88 2.09 16.79 16.35
CA ILE A 88 3.24 16.86 17.25
C ILE A 88 4.37 17.69 16.63
N MET A 89 4.80 17.39 15.39
CA MET A 89 5.87 18.14 14.72
C MET A 89 5.52 19.62 14.56
N ALA A 90 4.27 19.93 14.19
CA ALA A 90 3.80 21.31 14.07
C ALA A 90 3.79 22.06 15.42
N LYS A 91 3.51 21.38 16.53
CA LYS A 91 3.55 21.96 17.88
C LYS A 91 4.98 22.24 18.37
N PHE A 92 5.96 21.42 17.96
CA PHE A 92 7.35 21.56 18.39
C PHE A 92 8.24 22.35 17.42
N ALA A 93 7.69 22.82 16.28
CA ALA A 93 8.36 23.72 15.33
C ALA A 93 9.78 23.28 14.96
N VAL A 94 9.92 22.01 14.55
CA VAL A 94 11.11 21.48 13.84
C VAL A 94 10.83 21.48 12.34
#